data_AF-A0A4U1BVV2-F1
#
_entry.id   AF-A0A4U1BVV2-F1
#
_cell.length_a   1.000
_cell.length_b   1.000
_cell.length_c   1.000
_cell.angle_alpha   90.00
_cell.angle_beta   90.00
_cell.angle_gamma   90.00
#
_symmetry.space_group_name_H-M   'P 1'
#
loop_
_entity.id
_entity.type
_entity.pdbx_description
1 polymer ?
#
loop_
_entity_poly.entity_id
_entity_poly.type
_entity_poly.pdbx_seq_one_letter_code
_entity_poly.pdbx_strand_id
1 'polypeptide(L)'
;FEHSSGISIKGKTRVHRMANKELKRLLHLCALSAIQYNPEIKNYYNRKKDEGKHSMAVLNAVRNKIVLRVAAVVKNQTPFKNNYKMAA
;
A
#
# COMPACT_ATOMS: atom_id res chain seq x y z
N PHE A 1 4.73 -9.00 14.59
CA PHE A 1 5.25 -10.33 14.91
C PHE A 1 4.10 -11.17 15.42
N GLU A 2 4.04 -12.42 14.99
CA GLU A 2 3.11 -13.38 15.56
C GLU A 2 3.56 -13.69 16.97
N HIS A 3 2.66 -13.57 17.95
CA HIS A 3 2.96 -13.93 19.34
C HIS A 3 2.72 -15.43 19.48
N SER A 4 3.69 -16.24 19.06
CA SER A 4 3.64 -17.69 19.16
C SER A 4 4.32 -18.18 20.45
N SER A 5 3.78 -17.83 21.61
CA SER A 5 4.09 -18.51 22.87
C SER A 5 2.87 -19.33 23.26
N GLY A 6 3.07 -20.64 23.46
CA GLY A 6 2.06 -21.68 23.48
C GLY A 6 0.73 -21.42 24.21
N ILE A 7 -0.29 -22.11 23.69
CA ILE A 7 -1.53 -22.59 24.31
C ILE A 7 -2.75 -21.64 24.35
N SER A 8 -2.64 -20.30 24.33
CA SER A 8 -3.89 -19.50 24.31
C SER A 8 -3.76 -18.09 23.75
N ILE A 9 -3.56 -17.94 22.44
CA ILE A 9 -3.60 -16.61 21.81
C ILE A 9 -4.44 -16.63 20.53
N LYS A 10 -5.76 -16.52 20.68
CA LYS A 10 -6.74 -16.25 19.60
C LYS A 10 -6.83 -14.74 19.26
N GLY A 11 -5.74 -13.99 19.47
CA GLY A 11 -5.70 -12.54 19.32
C GLY A 11 -5.31 -12.09 17.91
N LYS A 12 -5.97 -11.05 17.37
CA LYS A 12 -5.57 -10.44 16.09
C LYS A 12 -4.14 -9.88 16.20
N THR A 13 -3.32 -10.10 15.18
CA THR A 13 -1.97 -9.52 15.09
C THR A 13 -2.03 -8.00 15.18
N ARG A 14 -1.21 -7.41 16.06
CA ARG A 14 -1.15 -5.96 16.28
C ARG A 14 0.15 -5.38 15.73
N VAL A 15 0.11 -4.09 15.41
CA VAL A 15 1.31 -3.32 15.02
C VAL A 15 2.20 -3.16 16.25
N HIS A 16 3.49 -3.48 16.12
CA HIS A 16 4.47 -3.35 17.20
C HIS A 16 4.69 -1.89 17.61
N ARG A 17 5.08 -1.65 18.87
CA ARG A 17 5.26 -0.29 19.40
C ARG A 17 6.39 0.48 18.72
N MET A 18 7.43 -0.22 18.28
CA MET A 18 8.59 0.34 17.57
C MET A 18 8.26 0.80 16.14
N ALA A 19 7.12 0.41 15.57
CA ALA A 19 6.76 0.84 14.23
C ALA A 19 6.46 2.35 14.20
N ASN A 20 6.92 3.05 13.15
CA ASN A 20 6.53 4.43 12.92
C ASN A 20 5.05 4.51 12.51
N LYS A 21 4.18 4.74 13.51
CA LYS A 21 2.72 4.77 13.33
C LYS A 21 2.26 6.00 12.55
N GLU A 22 2.98 7.11 12.66
CA GLU A 22 2.67 8.35 11.96
C GLU A 22 2.87 8.17 10.45
N LEU A 23 4.04 7.70 10.04
CA LEU A 23 4.34 7.39 8.64
C LEU A 23 3.34 6.37 8.07
N LYS A 24 3.01 5.34 8.86
CA LYS A 24 2.01 4.34 8.47
C LYS A 24 0.64 4.98 8.22
N ARG A 25 0.21 5.93 9.07
CA ARG A 25 -1.06 6.65 8.93
C ARG A 25 -1.04 7.53 7.67
N LEU A 26 0.02 8.30 7.46
CA LEU A 26 0.15 9.17 6.29
C LEU A 26 0.09 8.38 4.98
N LEU A 27 0.88 7.31 4.86
CA LEU A 27 0.85 6.44 3.69
C LEU A 27 -0.52 5.79 3.48
N HIS A 28 -1.25 5.50 4.55
CA HIS A 28 -2.61 4.98 4.45
C HIS A 28 -3.55 6.02 3.82
N LEU A 29 -3.53 7.26 4.31
CA LEU A 29 -4.34 8.35 3.76
C LEU A 29 -3.97 8.67 2.31
N CYS A 30 -2.67 8.71 1.99
CA CYS A 30 -2.19 8.88 0.63
C CYS A 30 -2.69 7.76 -0.30
N ALA A 31 -2.66 6.50 0.16
CA ALA A 31 -3.15 5.39 -0.63
C ALA A 31 -4.66 5.46 -0.88
N LEU A 32 -5.46 5.85 0.11
CA LEU A 32 -6.91 6.05 -0.07
C LEU A 32 -7.20 7.15 -1.09
N SER A 33 -6.55 8.30 -0.95
CA SER A 33 -6.68 9.41 -1.90
C SER A 33 -6.23 9.00 -3.32
N ALA A 34 -5.10 8.28 -3.44
CA ALA A 34 -4.61 7.80 -4.73
C ALA A 34 -5.58 6.82 -5.40
N ILE A 35 -6.25 5.94 -4.65
CA ILE A 35 -7.27 5.04 -5.20
C ILE A 35 -8.48 5.83 -5.73
N GLN A 36 -8.83 6.95 -5.09
CA GLN A 36 -9.97 7.77 -5.50
C GLN A 36 -9.67 8.61 -6.75
N TYR A 37 -8.52 9.27 -6.79
CA TYR A 37 -8.23 10.31 -7.80
C TYR A 37 -7.24 9.88 -8.90
N ASN A 38 -6.42 8.85 -8.69
CA ASN A 38 -5.44 8.40 -9.68
C ASN A 38 -5.96 7.17 -10.45
N PRO A 39 -6.26 7.29 -11.76
CA PRO A 39 -6.83 6.19 -12.54
C PRO A 39 -5.95 4.93 -12.60
N GLU A 40 -4.63 5.07 -12.66
CA GLU A 40 -3.70 3.93 -12.68
C GLU A 40 -3.77 3.14 -11.38
N ILE A 41 -3.76 3.84 -10.24
CA ILE A 41 -3.83 3.20 -8.92
C ILE A 41 -5.22 2.61 -8.68
N LYS A 42 -6.28 3.29 -9.12
CA LYS A 42 -7.66 2.78 -9.07
C LYS A 42 -7.81 1.48 -9.86
N ASN A 43 -7.32 1.45 -11.10
CA ASN A 43 -7.37 0.24 -11.93
C ASN A 43 -6.53 -0.90 -11.34
N TYR A 44 -5.36 -0.60 -10.77
CA TYR A 44 -4.58 -1.59 -10.04
C TYR A 44 -5.33 -2.15 -8.83
N TYR A 45 -5.98 -1.29 -8.05
CA TYR A 45 -6.77 -1.68 -6.88
C TYR A 45 -7.95 -2.57 -7.25
N ASN A 46 -8.75 -2.15 -8.25
CA ASN A 46 -9.90 -2.92 -8.73
C ASN A 46 -9.47 -4.29 -9.26
N ARG A 47 -8.49 -4.33 -10.18
CA ARG A 47 -7.97 -5.60 -10.71
C ARG A 47 -7.53 -6.56 -9.62
N LYS A 48 -6.83 -6.08 -8.59
CA LYS A 48 -6.38 -6.92 -7.46
C LYS A 48 -7.53 -7.38 -6.57
N LYS A 49 -8.59 -6.58 -6.45
CA LYS A 49 -9.81 -6.95 -5.74
C LYS A 49 -10.61 -7.99 -6.53
N ASP A 50 -10.67 -7.87 -7.85
CA ASP A 50 -11.32 -8.83 -8.76
C ASP A 50 -10.58 -10.18 -8.79
N GLU A 51 -9.26 -10.17 -8.58
CA GLU A 51 -8.44 -11.38 -8.31
C GLU A 51 -8.79 -12.06 -6.95
N GLY A 52 -9.78 -11.55 -6.19
CA GLY A 52 -10.22 -12.13 -4.91
C GLY A 52 -9.37 -11.74 -3.70
N LYS A 53 -8.44 -10.78 -3.83
CA LYS A 53 -7.56 -10.40 -2.71
C LYS A 53 -8.29 -9.53 -1.69
N HIS A 54 -8.01 -9.80 -0.42
CA HIS A 54 -8.57 -9.00 0.67
C HIS A 54 -8.18 -7.51 0.55
N SER A 55 -9.16 -6.62 0.70
CA SER A 55 -9.02 -5.16 0.49
C SER A 55 -7.84 -4.56 1.26
N MET A 56 -7.56 -5.03 2.48
CA MET A 56 -6.44 -4.52 3.28
C MET A 56 -5.07 -4.93 2.71
N ALA A 57 -4.98 -6.10 2.08
CA ALA A 57 -3.77 -6.57 1.42
C ALA A 57 -3.52 -5.77 0.12
N VAL A 58 -4.59 -5.50 -0.64
CA VAL A 58 -4.50 -4.65 -1.84
C VAL A 58 -4.10 -3.23 -1.46
N LEU A 59 -4.68 -2.65 -0.40
CA LEU A 59 -4.30 -1.34 0.09
C LEU A 59 -2.83 -1.30 0.53
N ASN A 60 -2.31 -2.39 1.12
CA ASN A 60 -0.89 -2.49 1.45
C ASN A 60 0.00 -2.51 0.20
N ALA A 61 -0.43 -3.21 -0.85
CA ALA A 61 0.27 -3.21 -2.14
C ALA A 61 0.29 -1.81 -2.78
N VAL A 62 -0.81 -1.05 -2.68
CA VAL A 62 -0.87 0.35 -3.14
C VAL A 62 0.11 1.23 -2.36
N ARG A 63 0.16 1.12 -1.03
CA ARG A 63 1.16 1.86 -0.21
C ARG A 63 2.58 1.56 -0.68
N ASN A 64 2.90 0.29 -0.89
CA ASN A 64 4.22 -0.12 -1.37
C ASN A 64 4.53 0.47 -2.75
N LYS A 65 3.55 0.48 -3.66
CA LYS A 65 3.72 1.06 -5.00
C LYS A 65 4.02 2.57 -4.95
N ILE A 66 3.38 3.31 -4.05
CA ILE A 66 3.66 4.74 -3.84
C ILE A 66 5.09 4.93 -3.32
N VAL A 67 5.49 4.18 -2.30
CA VAL A 67 6.85 4.25 -1.72
C VAL A 67 7.91 3.93 -2.77
N LEU A 68 7.71 2.90 -3.58
CA LEU A 68 8.63 2.52 -4.65
C LEU A 68 8.79 3.63 -5.70
N ARG A 69 7.71 4.34 -6.04
CA ARG A 69 7.79 5.50 -6.97
C ARG A 69 8.62 6.63 -6.39
N VAL A 70 8.36 6.99 -5.12
CA VAL A 70 9.12 8.03 -4.43
C VAL A 70 10.59 7.65 -4.36
N ALA A 71 10.89 6.40 -3.97
CA ALA A 71 12.25 5.89 -3.91
C ALA A 71 12.94 5.91 -5.27
N ALA A 72 12.24 5.58 -6.37
CA ALA A 72 12.80 5.63 -7.72
C ALA A 72 13.15 7.07 -8.15
N VAL A 73 12.27 8.04 -7.87
CA VAL A 73 12.51 9.46 -8.17
C VAL A 73 13.71 9.99 -7.40
N VAL A 74 13.78 9.70 -6.09
CA VAL A 74 14.89 10.12 -5.23
C VAL A 74 16.20 9.44 -5.65
N LYS A 75 16.17 8.15 -5.97
CA LYS A 75 17.37 7.41 -6.39
C LYS A 75 17.91 7.92 -7.72
N ASN A 76 17.04 8.12 -8.71
CA ASN A 76 17.43 8.44 -10.07
C ASN A 76 17.58 9.95 -10.30
N GLN A 77 17.22 10.79 -9.33
CA GLN A 77 17.23 12.26 -9.43
C GLN A 77 16.51 12.79 -10.69
N THR A 78 15.50 12.04 -11.14
CA THR A 78 14.72 12.35 -12.35
C THR A 78 13.27 12.56 -11.96
N PRO A 79 12.60 13.61 -12.48
CA PRO A 79 11.20 13.86 -12.20
C PRO A 79 10.32 12.67 -12.57
N PHE A 80 9.26 12.44 -11.80
CA PHE A 80 8.27 11.42 -12.11
C PHE A 80 7.62 11.71 -13.48
N LYS A 81 7.68 10.73 -14.39
CA LYS A 81 7.02 10.78 -15.69
C LYS A 81 5.76 9.93 -15.66
N ASN A 82 4.60 10.56 -15.88
CA ASN A 82 3.33 9.85 -15.93
C ASN A 82 3.11 9.24 -17.32
N ASN A 83 3.50 7.98 -17.48
CA ASN A 83 3.35 7.23 -18.74
C ASN A 83 2.07 6.40 -18.79
N TYR A 84 1.10 6.67 -17.91
CA TYR A 84 -0.13 5.90 -17.87
C TYR A 84 -0.98 6.19 -19.12
N LYS A 85 -0.91 5.28 -20.10
CA LYS A 85 -1.85 5.22 -21.22
C LYS A 85 -2.98 4.27 -20.83
N MET A 86 -4.22 4.75 -20.86
CA MET A 86 -5.38 3.86 -20.83
C MET A 86 -5.36 3.05 -22.13
N ALA A 87 -4.94 1.78 -22.06
CA ALA A 87 -5.21 0.86 -23.17
C ALA A 87 -6.73 0.73 -23.27
N ALA A 88 -7.27 1.12 -24.42
CA ALA A 88 -8.68 1.03 -24.77
C ALA A 88 -9.08 -0.44 -24.98
#